data_AF-A0A9Q1I6M0-F1
#
_entry.id   AF-A0A9Q1I6M0-F1
#
_cell.length_a   1.000
_cell.length_b   1.000
_cell.length_c   1.000
_cell.angle_alpha   90.00
_cell.angle_beta   90.00
_cell.angle_gamma   90.00
#
_symmetry.space_group_name_H-M   'P 1'
#
loop_
_entity.id
_entity.type
_entity.pdbx_description
1 polymer ?
#
loop_
_entity_poly.entity_id
_entity_poly.type
_entity_poly.pdbx_seq_one_letter_code
_entity_poly.pdbx_strand_id
1 'polypeptide(L)'
;MEGNVIPDQEQLLLFLKKLKEVFDVCDDDADGYISVEHFVDLGLQFGQGDEVKKLARYLDPDTQGRLNFKDFCHGVFAIKGCEEILKTALGSSNIGRRPYETDNGYYYQ
;
A
#
# COMPACT_ATOMS: atom_id res chain seq x y z
N MET A 1 20.53 -13.92 -13.18
CA MET A 1 20.47 -12.75 -12.28
C MET A 1 19.19 -12.02 -12.64
N GLU A 2 18.12 -12.37 -11.93
CA GLU A 2 16.80 -11.77 -12.17
C GLU A 2 16.89 -10.34 -11.61
N GLY A 3 16.93 -9.37 -12.51
CA GLY A 3 17.04 -7.97 -12.13
C GLY A 3 15.80 -7.60 -11.33
N ASN A 4 15.97 -7.40 -10.03
CA ASN A 4 15.05 -6.57 -9.26
C ASN A 4 15.08 -5.18 -9.89
N VAL A 5 14.19 -4.94 -10.84
CA VAL A 5 13.90 -3.62 -11.39
C VAL A 5 13.26 -2.85 -10.25
N ILE A 6 14.09 -2.27 -9.39
CA ILE A 6 13.66 -1.26 -8.44
C ILE A 6 13.05 -0.16 -9.32
N PRO A 7 11.75 0.13 -9.21
CA PRO A 7 11.16 1.21 -9.99
C PRO A 7 11.89 2.50 -9.62
N ASP A 8 12.34 3.23 -10.64
CA ASP A 8 12.98 4.52 -10.48
C ASP A 8 12.18 5.38 -9.48
N GLN A 9 12.86 6.05 -8.56
CA GLN A 9 12.23 6.78 -7.47
C GLN A 9 11.21 7.81 -7.99
N GLU A 10 11.45 8.35 -9.19
CA GLU A 10 10.52 9.22 -9.94
C GLU A 10 9.23 8.52 -10.38
N GLN A 11 9.28 7.25 -10.79
CA GLN A 11 8.10 6.48 -11.18
C GLN A 11 7.20 6.23 -9.97
N LEU A 12 7.80 5.98 -8.81
CA LEU A 12 7.06 5.83 -7.56
C LEU A 12 6.41 7.15 -7.12
N LEU A 13 7.15 8.26 -7.20
CA LEU A 13 6.63 9.61 -6.94
C LEU A 13 5.46 9.95 -7.87
N LEU A 14 5.59 9.69 -9.17
CA LEU A 14 4.52 9.92 -10.14
C LEU A 14 3.29 9.05 -9.84
N PHE A 15 3.51 7.81 -9.42
CA PHE A 15 2.43 6.91 -9.05
C PHE A 15 1.69 7.37 -7.79
N LEU A 16 2.40 7.77 -6.74
CA LEU A 16 1.81 8.35 -5.53
C LEU A 16 1.04 9.64 -5.84
N LYS A 17 1.56 10.48 -6.74
CA LYS A 17 0.85 11.68 -7.19
C LYS A 17 -0.47 11.34 -7.87
N LYS A 18 -0.48 10.37 -8.78
CA LYS A 18 -1.71 9.89 -9.43
C LYS A 18 -2.69 9.27 -8.43
N LEU A 19 -2.20 8.52 -7.45
CA LEU A 19 -3.04 7.98 -6.37
C LEU A 19 -3.68 9.11 -5.57
N LYS A 20 -2.94 10.17 -5.25
CA LYS A 20 -3.47 11.33 -4.54
C LYS A 20 -4.53 12.07 -5.36
N GLU A 21 -4.31 12.26 -6.66
CA GLU A 21 -5.31 12.87 -7.54
C GLU A 21 -6.60 12.04 -7.61
N VAL A 22 -6.50 10.70 -7.70
CA VAL A 22 -7.68 9.83 -7.66
C VAL A 22 -8.35 9.87 -6.29
N PHE A 23 -7.57 9.89 -5.21
CA PHE A 23 -8.09 10.00 -3.86
C PHE A 23 -8.89 11.29 -3.68
N ASP A 24 -8.37 12.42 -4.16
CA ASP A 24 -9.02 13.73 -4.04
C ASP A 24 -10.31 13.84 -4.88
N VAL A 25 -10.43 13.04 -5.94
CA VAL A 25 -11.69 12.94 -6.71
C VAL A 25 -12.73 12.07 -5.97
N CYS A 26 -12.28 11.09 -5.20
CA CYS A 26 -13.15 10.21 -4.42
C CYS A 26 -13.56 10.84 -3.06
N ASP A 27 -12.74 11.72 -2.51
CA ASP A 27 -12.95 12.47 -1.26
C ASP A 27 -13.71 13.78 -1.57
N ASP A 28 -15.00 13.66 -1.87
CA ASP A 28 -15.85 14.79 -2.31
C ASP A 28 -15.96 15.89 -1.24
N ASP A 29 -15.94 15.52 0.04
CA ASP A 29 -16.02 16.44 1.17
C ASP A 29 -14.66 16.90 1.71
N ALA A 30 -13.56 16.41 1.13
CA ALA A 30 -12.18 16.71 1.54
C ALA A 30 -11.91 16.48 3.03
N ASP A 31 -12.55 15.46 3.62
CA ASP A 31 -12.39 15.09 5.03
C ASP A 31 -11.18 14.17 5.26
N GLY A 32 -10.52 13.74 4.17
CA GLY A 32 -9.39 12.82 4.17
C GLY A 32 -9.79 11.35 4.18
N TYR A 33 -11.06 11.02 3.93
CA TYR A 33 -11.60 9.67 3.93
C TYR A 33 -12.52 9.44 2.72
N ILE A 34 -12.39 8.27 2.10
CA ILE A 34 -13.32 7.82 1.07
C ILE A 34 -14.30 6.85 1.69
N SER A 35 -15.60 7.10 1.55
CA SER A 35 -16.63 6.15 1.97
C SER A 35 -16.54 4.87 1.13
N VAL A 36 -16.54 3.69 1.77
CA VAL A 36 -16.44 2.40 1.08
C VAL A 36 -17.56 2.20 0.06
N GLU A 37 -18.77 2.66 0.38
CA GLU A 37 -19.92 2.64 -0.54
C GLU A 37 -19.63 3.45 -1.80
N HIS A 38 -19.22 4.71 -1.62
CA HIS A 38 -18.86 5.61 -2.71
C HIS A 38 -17.71 5.05 -3.56
N PHE A 39 -16.72 4.44 -2.91
CA PHE A 39 -15.61 3.82 -3.60
C PHE A 39 -16.06 2.67 -4.52
N VAL A 40 -16.93 1.79 -4.03
CA VAL A 40 -17.49 0.70 -4.84
C VAL A 40 -18.38 1.23 -5.97
N ASP A 41 -19.18 2.26 -5.71
CA ASP A 41 -20.02 2.90 -6.73
C ASP A 41 -19.19 3.53 -7.86
N LEU A 42 -18.09 4.21 -7.53
CA LEU A 42 -17.13 4.68 -8.53
C LEU A 42 -16.55 3.50 -9.32
N GLY A 43 -16.14 2.43 -8.63
CA GLY A 43 -15.69 1.21 -9.28
C GLY A 43 -16.70 0.66 -10.28
N LEU A 44 -17.99 0.63 -9.92
CA LEU A 44 -19.08 0.20 -10.80
C LEU A 44 -19.23 1.10 -12.02
N GLN A 45 -19.11 2.42 -11.86
CA GLN A 45 -19.17 3.38 -12.97
C GLN A 45 -18.08 3.15 -14.03
N PHE A 46 -16.89 2.68 -13.62
CA PHE A 46 -15.79 2.33 -14.52
C PHE A 46 -15.78 0.85 -14.95
N GLY A 47 -16.79 0.06 -14.58
CA GLY A 47 -16.88 -1.37 -14.91
C GLY A 47 -15.93 -2.26 -14.10
N GLN A 48 -15.40 -1.77 -12.98
CA GLN A 48 -14.46 -2.46 -12.09
C GLN A 48 -15.03 -2.73 -10.69
N GLY A 49 -16.36 -2.68 -10.54
CA GLY A 49 -17.02 -2.77 -9.24
C GLY A 49 -16.66 -4.02 -8.41
N ASP A 50 -16.53 -5.18 -9.04
CA ASP A 50 -16.14 -6.42 -8.32
C ASP A 50 -14.72 -6.36 -7.76
N GLU A 51 -13.77 -5.82 -8.52
CA GLU A 51 -12.37 -5.69 -8.10
C GLU A 51 -12.23 -4.64 -7.01
N VAL A 52 -12.91 -3.50 -7.17
CA VAL A 52 -12.95 -2.43 -6.16
C VAL A 52 -13.65 -2.90 -4.88
N LYS A 53 -14.67 -3.76 -4.98
CA LYS A 53 -15.34 -4.35 -3.82
C LYS A 53 -14.45 -5.33 -3.06
N LYS A 54 -13.68 -6.16 -3.76
CA LYS A 54 -12.67 -7.03 -3.12
C LYS A 54 -11.59 -6.19 -2.44
N LEU A 55 -11.14 -5.12 -3.12
CA LEU A 55 -10.17 -4.18 -2.59
C LEU A 55 -10.67 -3.49 -1.33
N ALA A 56 -11.88 -2.94 -1.36
CA ALA A 56 -12.48 -2.25 -0.23
C ALA A 56 -12.57 -3.17 0.99
N ARG A 57 -12.95 -4.45 0.80
CA ARG A 57 -12.97 -5.45 1.88
C ARG A 57 -11.59 -5.79 2.43
N TYR A 58 -10.57 -5.76 1.57
CA TYR A 58 -9.19 -5.98 2.00
C TYR A 58 -8.65 -4.79 2.80
N LEU A 59 -9.07 -3.58 2.44
CA LEU A 59 -8.64 -2.34 3.06
C LEU A 59 -9.40 -1.94 4.32
N ASP A 60 -10.65 -2.38 4.44
CA ASP A 60 -11.51 -2.11 5.58
C ASP A 60 -11.85 -3.41 6.34
N PRO A 61 -10.86 -4.08 6.96
CA PRO A 61 -11.12 -5.31 7.72
C PRO A 61 -11.98 -5.05 8.95
N ASP A 62 -11.89 -3.85 9.53
CA ASP A 62 -12.66 -3.43 10.70
C ASP A 62 -14.07 -2.92 10.33
N THR A 63 -14.43 -2.91 9.04
CA THR A 63 -15.72 -2.41 8.54
C THR A 63 -16.07 -1.00 9.05
N GLN A 64 -15.06 -0.14 9.14
CA GLN A 64 -15.23 1.28 9.48
C GLN A 64 -16.08 2.01 8.44
N GLY A 65 -16.20 1.45 7.22
CA GLY A 65 -16.93 2.02 6.11
C GLY A 65 -16.24 3.22 5.47
N ARG A 66 -14.99 3.50 5.85
CA ARG A 66 -14.20 4.65 5.43
C ARG A 66 -12.76 4.23 5.18
N LEU A 67 -12.16 4.73 4.11
CA LEU A 67 -10.80 4.44 3.69
C LEU A 67 -9.97 5.72 3.76
N ASN A 68 -8.92 5.75 4.59
CA ASN A 68 -7.98 6.86 4.56
C ASN A 68 -6.97 6.68 3.40
N PHE A 69 -6.21 7.73 3.11
CA PHE A 69 -5.23 7.73 2.02
C PHE A 69 -4.17 6.61 2.14
N LYS A 70 -3.77 6.24 3.36
CA LYS A 70 -2.78 5.18 3.59
C LYS A 70 -3.35 3.82 3.20
N ASP A 71 -4.59 3.53 3.59
CA ASP A 71 -5.24 2.26 3.25
C ASP A 71 -5.50 2.20 1.74
N PHE A 72 -5.98 3.29 1.13
CA PHE A 72 -6.13 3.39 -0.32
C PHE A 72 -4.82 3.05 -1.06
N CYS A 73 -3.69 3.65 -0.65
CA CYS A 73 -2.38 3.32 -1.20
C CYS A 73 -2.08 1.82 -1.05
N HIS A 74 -2.12 1.29 0.18
CA HIS A 74 -1.83 -0.11 0.45
C HIS A 74 -2.59 -1.07 -0.49
N GLY A 75 -3.85 -0.78 -0.78
CA GLY A 75 -4.68 -1.64 -1.60
C GLY A 75 -4.28 -1.61 -3.06
N VAL A 76 -4.11 -0.41 -3.62
CA VAL A 76 -3.74 -0.30 -5.04
C VAL A 76 -2.35 -0.92 -5.29
N PHE A 77 -1.42 -0.77 -4.35
CA PHE A 77 -0.12 -1.43 -4.43
C PHE A 77 -0.20 -2.95 -4.28
N ALA A 78 -1.08 -3.47 -3.42
CA ALA A 78 -1.33 -4.90 -3.29
C ALA A 78 -1.89 -5.51 -4.58
N ILE A 79 -2.87 -4.87 -5.23
CA ILE A 79 -3.42 -5.32 -6.52
C ILE A 79 -2.36 -5.29 -7.62
N LYS A 80 -1.54 -4.23 -7.66
CA LYS A 80 -0.52 -4.07 -8.70
C LYS A 80 0.70 -5.00 -8.50
N GLY A 81 0.74 -5.78 -7.41
CA GLY A 81 1.85 -6.68 -7.09
C GLY A 81 3.13 -5.96 -6.67
N CYS A 82 3.01 -4.71 -6.21
CA CYS A 82 4.13 -3.84 -5.83
C CYS A 82 4.28 -3.75 -4.30
N GLU A 83 3.80 -4.75 -3.56
CA GLU A 83 3.82 -4.76 -2.09
C GLU A 83 5.24 -4.64 -1.52
N GLU A 84 6.22 -5.29 -2.16
CA GLU A 84 7.63 -5.25 -1.76
C GLU A 84 8.26 -3.86 -1.93
N ILE A 85 7.77 -3.07 -2.89
CA ILE A 85 8.23 -1.68 -3.12
C ILE A 85 7.70 -0.75 -2.03
N LEU A 86 6.44 -0.93 -1.61
CA LEU A 86 5.89 -0.18 -0.46
C LEU A 86 6.62 -0.52 0.82
N LYS A 87 6.88 -1.80 1.10
CA LYS A 87 7.64 -2.22 2.29
C LYS A 87 9.03 -1.58 2.34
N THR A 88 9.66 -1.44 1.18
CA THR A 88 10.97 -0.80 1.03
C THR A 88 10.87 0.73 1.18
N ALA A 89 9.83 1.36 0.65
CA ALA A 89 9.64 2.82 0.68
C ALA A 89 9.09 3.36 2.01
N LEU A 90 8.29 2.58 2.74
CA LEU A 90 7.63 2.98 3.99
C LEU A 90 8.43 2.66 5.27
N GLY A 91 9.61 2.03 5.16
CA GLY A 91 10.62 2.03 6.25
C GLY A 91 10.18 1.46 7.61
N SER A 92 9.26 0.48 7.67
CA SER A 92 8.92 -0.25 8.91
C SER A 92 8.35 -1.62 8.55
N SER A 93 8.84 -2.77 9.01
CA SER A 93 9.72 -3.06 10.13
C SER A 93 10.62 -4.24 9.74
N ASN A 94 11.93 -4.09 9.97
CA ASN A 94 12.83 -5.21 10.02
C ASN A 94 12.46 -6.08 11.24
N ILE A 95 11.58 -7.08 11.06
CA ILE A 95 11.81 -8.34 11.78
C ILE A 95 12.89 -9.05 10.98
N GLY A 96 14.11 -8.54 11.16
CA GLY A 96 15.31 -9.19 10.68
C GLY A 96 15.38 -10.55 11.34
N ARG A 97 15.05 -11.60 10.58
CA ARG A 97 15.79 -12.84 10.71
C ARG A 97 17.24 -12.50 10.38
N ARG A 98 18.03 -12.16 11.40
CA ARG A 98 19.48 -12.17 11.34
C ARG A 98 19.93 -13.61 11.61
N PRO A 99 20.49 -14.34 10.63
CA PRO A 99 21.43 -15.40 10.93
C PRO A 99 22.84 -14.84 10.70
N TYR A 100 23.39 -14.18 11.71
CA TYR A 100 24.84 -14.17 11.89
C TYR A 100 25.14 -14.07 13.38
N GLU A 101 25.15 -15.22 14.05
CA GLU A 101 25.85 -15.38 15.32
C GLU A 101 27.33 -15.11 15.07
N THR A 102 27.84 -14.01 15.65
CA THR A 102 29.27 -13.81 15.83
C THR A 102 29.59 -14.29 17.23
N ASP A 103 29.80 -15.59 17.39
CA ASP A 103 30.39 -16.16 18.60
C ASP A 103 31.91 -15.93 18.57
N ASN A 104 32.31 -14.68 18.84
CA ASN A 104 33.70 -14.35 19.15
C ASN A 104 33.84 -14.24 20.67
N GLY A 105 33.81 -15.39 21.35
CA GLY A 105 34.03 -15.49 22.80
C GLY A 105 35.51 -15.61 23.16
N TYR A 106 36.28 -14.52 23.09
CA TYR A 106 37.53 -14.42 23.85
C TYR A 106 37.21 -14.12 25.32
N TYR A 107 37.29 -15.12 26.18
CA TYR A 107 37.39 -14.93 27.62
C TYR A 107 38.74 -15.43 28.12
N TYR A 108 39.50 -14.52 28.72
CA TYR A 108 40.69 -14.81 29.50
C TYR A 108 40.29 -15.51 30.80
N GLN A 109 40.99 -16.57 31.17
CA GLN A 109 41.25 -16.97 32.54
C GLN A 109 42.67 -17.54 32.62
#